data_AF-A0A653CME3-F1
#
_entry.id   AF-A0A653CME3-F1
#
_cell.length_a   1.000
_cell.length_b   1.000
_cell.length_c   1.000
_cell.angle_alpha   90.00
_cell.angle_beta   90.00
_cell.angle_gamma   90.00
#
_symmetry.space_group_name_H-M   'P 1'
#
loop_
_entity.id
_entity.type
_entity.pdbx_description
1 polymer ?
#
loop_
_entity_poly.entity_id
_entity_poly.type
_entity_poly.pdbx_seq_one_letter_code
_entity_poly.pdbx_strand_id
1 'polypeptide(L)'
;MLYDDMQILETAENINEAVAGYDARDEARICRFTKPDGTCFKGKNCKLEHILLPKDGFTTDKEMVFKEAMYSLILPKVGDIVTILITAYIDSCNFFANLVRTPISSKGYVGDQELEELMRLINTPSTVRTYRSMKILPGVGEIVLVCPPTLKKWFRAIVRSSSVTNPHNGDSEIEVFSVDFGDTFVVHLSAIRKIEPHLLRLPFQAVLCYLDKYKYKKNCDKLQYKDFFMKNFYFHNFRADIL
;
A
#
# COMPACT_ATOMS: atom_id res chain seq x y z
N MET A 1 16.51 -10.57 -20.10
CA MET A 1 15.70 -11.81 -20.15
C MET A 1 16.43 -13.01 -19.59
N LEU A 2 17.67 -13.34 -19.97
CA LEU A 2 18.42 -14.44 -19.31
C LEU A 2 19.05 -14.08 -17.94
N TYR A 3 19.17 -12.79 -17.62
CA TYR A 3 19.92 -12.34 -16.43
C TYR A 3 19.07 -12.28 -15.13
N ASP A 4 17.76 -12.00 -15.21
CA ASP A 4 16.90 -11.91 -14.02
C ASP A 4 16.43 -13.29 -13.52
N ASP A 5 16.06 -14.19 -14.44
CA ASP A 5 15.73 -15.59 -14.09
C ASP A 5 16.95 -16.30 -13.47
N MET A 6 18.14 -15.94 -13.95
CA MET A 6 19.41 -16.44 -13.39
C MET A 6 19.68 -15.86 -12.00
N GLN A 7 19.29 -14.62 -11.71
CA GLN A 7 19.40 -14.04 -10.35
C GLN A 7 18.47 -14.68 -9.33
N ILE A 8 17.23 -15.04 -9.71
CA ILE A 8 16.29 -15.74 -8.82
C ILE A 8 16.77 -17.17 -8.55
N LEU A 9 17.24 -17.88 -9.58
CA LEU A 9 17.84 -19.22 -9.44
C LEU A 9 19.15 -19.22 -8.65
N GLU A 10 19.96 -18.16 -8.77
CA GLU A 10 21.23 -18.02 -8.04
C GLU A 10 21.03 -17.70 -6.54
N THR A 11 19.86 -17.19 -6.14
CA THR A 11 19.59 -16.76 -4.76
C THR A 11 18.62 -17.66 -3.99
N ALA A 12 17.84 -18.51 -4.67
CA ALA A 12 16.95 -19.47 -4.02
C ALA A 12 17.74 -20.64 -3.40
N GLU A 13 17.50 -20.96 -2.13
CA GLU A 13 18.18 -22.08 -1.46
C GLU A 13 17.52 -23.43 -1.79
N ASN A 14 16.28 -23.43 -2.29
CA ASN A 14 15.55 -24.63 -2.66
C ASN A 14 14.52 -24.40 -3.80
N ILE A 15 13.92 -25.50 -4.27
CA ILE A 15 12.99 -25.50 -5.39
C ILE A 15 11.66 -24.78 -5.10
N ASN A 16 11.19 -24.80 -3.85
CA ASN A 16 9.96 -24.12 -3.47
C ASN A 16 10.13 -22.60 -3.50
N GLU A 17 11.27 -22.09 -3.01
CA GLU A 17 11.63 -20.68 -3.12
C GLU A 17 11.76 -20.22 -4.58
N ALA A 18 12.39 -21.04 -5.43
CA ALA A 18 12.57 -20.70 -6.85
C ALA A 18 11.24 -20.62 -7.62
N VAL A 19 10.25 -21.47 -7.28
CA VAL A 19 8.99 -21.57 -8.02
C VAL A 19 7.88 -20.70 -7.41
N ALA A 20 7.75 -20.69 -6.08
CA ALA A 20 6.67 -20.02 -5.37
C ALA A 20 7.11 -18.73 -4.64
N GLY A 21 8.40 -18.39 -4.66
CA GLY A 21 8.96 -17.25 -3.92
C GLY A 21 9.06 -17.47 -2.41
N TYR A 22 8.69 -18.67 -1.92
CA TYR A 22 8.65 -19.01 -0.50
C TYR A 22 8.74 -20.52 -0.27
N ASP A 23 9.51 -20.95 0.74
CA ASP A 23 9.57 -22.33 1.20
C ASP A 23 8.83 -22.51 2.53
N ALA A 24 7.74 -23.28 2.48
CA ALA A 24 6.92 -23.55 3.66
C ALA A 24 7.63 -24.54 4.59
N ARG A 25 7.71 -24.19 5.88
CA ARG A 25 8.42 -25.02 6.88
C ARG A 25 7.51 -26.00 7.61
N ASP A 26 6.25 -26.06 7.19
CA ASP A 26 5.22 -26.85 7.84
C ASP A 26 5.50 -28.35 7.79
N GLU A 27 6.16 -28.86 6.77
CA GLU A 27 6.49 -30.30 6.68
C GLU A 27 7.46 -30.75 7.78
N ALA A 28 8.27 -29.82 8.33
CA ALA A 28 9.19 -30.09 9.43
C ALA A 28 8.48 -30.09 10.80
N ARG A 29 7.29 -29.48 10.90
CA ARG A 29 6.56 -29.26 12.16
C ARG A 29 5.26 -30.04 12.24
N ILE A 30 4.53 -30.18 11.14
CA ILE A 30 3.16 -30.69 11.07
C ILE A 30 3.14 -32.12 10.52
N CYS A 31 2.39 -32.98 11.20
CA CYS A 31 2.20 -34.36 10.79
C CYS A 31 1.31 -34.42 9.54
N ARG A 32 1.88 -34.78 8.39
CA ARG A 32 1.13 -35.00 7.13
C ARG A 32 0.04 -36.08 7.19
N PHE A 33 -0.02 -36.86 8.27
CA PHE A 33 -0.96 -37.96 8.45
C PHE A 33 -2.04 -37.66 9.50
N THR A 34 -2.19 -36.38 9.86
CA THR A 34 -3.24 -35.93 10.77
C THR A 34 -4.61 -36.18 10.15
N LYS A 35 -5.45 -36.91 10.86
CA LYS A 35 -6.85 -37.16 10.52
C LYS A 35 -7.74 -36.02 11.03
N PRO A 36 -8.98 -35.91 10.52
CA PRO A 36 -9.96 -34.92 10.97
C PRO A 36 -10.22 -34.91 12.49
N ASP A 37 -10.01 -36.05 13.17
CA ASP A 37 -10.15 -36.22 14.62
C ASP A 37 -8.90 -35.79 15.41
N GLY A 38 -7.88 -35.22 14.75
CA GLY A 38 -6.62 -34.78 15.37
C GLY A 38 -5.63 -35.90 15.67
N THR A 39 -5.90 -37.14 15.22
CA THR A 39 -5.01 -38.28 15.44
C THR A 39 -4.14 -38.59 14.23
N CYS A 40 -3.06 -39.38 14.41
CA CYS A 40 -2.34 -40.00 13.29
C CYS A 40 -2.02 -41.46 13.61
N PHE A 41 -1.60 -42.22 12.60
CA PHE A 41 -1.26 -43.64 12.77
C PHE A 41 -0.06 -43.89 13.70
N LYS A 42 0.81 -42.88 13.92
CA LYS A 42 1.96 -42.98 14.83
C LYS A 42 1.56 -42.81 16.32
N GLY A 43 0.31 -42.42 16.59
CA GLY A 43 -0.23 -42.26 17.94
C GLY A 43 0.66 -41.40 18.84
N LYS A 44 0.90 -41.87 20.07
CA LYS A 44 1.72 -41.18 21.09
C LYS A 44 3.21 -41.01 20.71
N ASN A 45 3.69 -41.70 19.67
CA ASN A 45 5.08 -41.63 19.23
C ASN A 45 5.32 -40.57 18.15
N CYS A 46 4.26 -39.89 17.68
CA CYS A 46 4.41 -38.78 16.75
C CYS A 46 4.97 -37.56 17.47
N LYS A 47 6.12 -37.03 17.02
CA LYS A 47 6.73 -35.81 17.58
C LYS A 47 6.30 -34.52 16.85
N LEU A 48 5.46 -34.66 15.82
CA LEU A 48 4.99 -33.56 14.98
C LEU A 48 3.60 -33.10 15.44
N GLU A 49 3.27 -31.85 15.16
CA GLU A 49 1.98 -31.25 15.51
C GLU A 49 0.85 -31.84 14.65
N HIS A 50 -0.29 -32.15 15.27
CA HIS A 50 -1.47 -32.67 14.58
C HIS A 50 -2.42 -31.52 14.23
N ILE A 51 -2.09 -30.78 13.18
CA ILE A 51 -2.88 -29.67 12.66
C ILE A 51 -3.46 -30.08 11.31
N LEU A 52 -4.76 -29.88 11.12
CA LEU A 52 -5.42 -30.05 9.84
C LEU A 52 -5.18 -28.81 8.98
N LEU A 53 -4.48 -28.99 7.88
CA LEU A 53 -4.42 -27.99 6.82
C LEU A 53 -5.80 -27.89 6.16
N PRO A 54 -6.28 -26.68 5.81
CA PRO A 54 -7.43 -26.51 4.94
C PRO A 54 -7.23 -27.29 3.63
N LYS A 55 -8.32 -27.68 2.97
CA LYS A 55 -8.28 -28.49 1.74
C LYS A 55 -7.40 -27.88 0.63
N ASP A 56 -7.27 -26.55 0.62
CA ASP A 56 -6.46 -25.76 -0.31
C ASP A 56 -5.34 -24.98 0.40
N GLY A 57 -5.01 -25.32 1.66
CA GLY A 57 -4.00 -24.63 2.45
C GLY A 57 -2.59 -25.19 2.20
N PHE A 58 -1.68 -24.35 1.71
CA PHE A 58 -0.30 -24.73 1.42
C PHE A 58 0.64 -24.59 2.64
N THR A 59 0.34 -23.64 3.53
CA THR A 59 1.05 -23.43 4.80
C THR A 59 0.10 -22.86 5.87
N THR A 60 0.42 -23.10 7.13
CA THR A 60 -0.15 -22.51 8.35
C THR A 60 0.63 -21.28 8.81
N ASP A 61 1.74 -20.94 8.15
CA ASP A 61 2.50 -19.74 8.41
C ASP A 61 1.59 -18.52 8.27
N LYS A 62 1.55 -17.69 9.32
CA LYS A 62 0.76 -16.46 9.35
C LYS A 62 1.70 -15.27 9.32
N GLU A 63 1.48 -14.39 8.37
CA GLU A 63 2.10 -13.09 8.35
C GLU A 63 1.09 -12.01 8.76
N MET A 64 1.52 -11.09 9.61
CA MET A 64 0.71 -9.95 9.99
C MET A 64 0.63 -8.98 8.82
N VAL A 65 -0.59 -8.71 8.36
CA VAL A 65 -0.90 -7.70 7.35
C VAL A 65 -1.78 -6.61 7.95
N PHE A 66 -1.70 -5.41 7.39
CA PHE A 66 -2.49 -4.27 7.83
C PHE A 66 -3.45 -3.86 6.72
N LYS A 67 -4.66 -3.45 7.09
CA LYS A 67 -5.70 -2.96 6.17
C LYS A 67 -6.12 -1.51 6.44
N GLU A 68 -5.67 -0.95 7.57
CA GLU A 68 -6.09 0.35 8.07
C GLU A 68 -5.00 0.98 8.95
N ALA A 69 -5.11 2.29 9.16
CA ALA A 69 -4.33 2.99 10.17
C ALA A 69 -4.85 2.65 11.58
N MET A 70 -4.01 2.86 12.60
CA MET A 70 -4.38 2.63 14.00
C MET A 70 -5.46 3.61 14.50
N TYR A 71 -5.53 4.79 13.90
CA TYR A 71 -6.51 5.82 14.23
C TYR A 71 -7.17 6.34 12.95
N SER A 72 -8.44 6.75 13.07
CA SER A 72 -9.21 7.34 11.97
C SER A 72 -9.02 8.86 11.93
N LEU A 73 -9.05 9.42 10.73
CA LEU A 73 -8.99 10.87 10.53
C LEU A 73 -10.30 11.50 11.00
N ILE A 74 -10.22 12.53 11.84
CA ILE A 74 -11.40 13.27 12.31
C ILE A 74 -11.79 14.30 11.26
N LEU A 75 -12.85 14.05 10.49
CA LEU A 75 -13.30 15.02 9.50
C LEU A 75 -13.89 16.29 10.15
N PRO A 76 -13.74 17.46 9.51
CA PRO A 76 -14.38 18.68 9.97
C PRO A 76 -15.91 18.57 9.87
N LYS A 77 -16.62 19.33 10.69
CA LYS A 77 -18.08 19.34 10.75
C LYS A 77 -18.65 20.32 9.72
N VAL A 78 -19.92 20.11 9.36
CA VAL A 78 -20.69 21.09 8.59
C VAL A 78 -20.66 22.44 9.31
N GLY A 79 -20.33 23.49 8.57
CA GLY A 79 -20.16 24.86 9.06
C GLY A 79 -18.72 25.21 9.44
N ASP A 80 -17.80 24.25 9.52
CA ASP A 80 -16.38 24.53 9.77
C ASP A 80 -15.74 25.18 8.54
N ILE A 81 -14.74 26.04 8.78
CA ILE A 81 -13.85 26.57 7.75
C ILE A 81 -12.44 26.04 8.02
N VAL A 82 -11.91 25.26 7.09
CA VAL A 82 -10.61 24.60 7.24
C VAL A 82 -9.66 24.98 6.11
N THR A 83 -8.36 24.94 6.38
CA THR A 83 -7.35 25.01 5.32
C THR A 83 -7.11 23.62 4.78
N ILE A 84 -7.16 23.48 3.46
CA ILE A 84 -6.86 22.24 2.76
C ILE A 84 -5.67 22.44 1.81
N LEU A 85 -4.93 21.36 1.55
CA LEU A 85 -3.93 21.28 0.50
C LEU A 85 -4.42 20.25 -0.53
N ILE A 86 -4.63 20.66 -1.78
CA ILE A 86 -5.09 19.73 -2.83
C ILE A 86 -3.90 18.88 -3.31
N THR A 87 -4.04 17.56 -3.24
CA THR A 87 -2.93 16.61 -3.45
C THR A 87 -3.10 15.68 -4.63
N ALA A 88 -4.31 15.40 -5.10
CA ALA A 88 -4.50 14.59 -6.32
C ALA A 88 -5.75 14.97 -7.09
N TYR A 89 -5.66 14.87 -8.41
CA TYR A 89 -6.74 15.10 -9.36
C TYR A 89 -7.57 13.83 -9.60
N ILE A 90 -8.91 13.96 -9.62
CA ILE A 90 -9.81 12.90 -10.10
C ILE A 90 -10.54 13.38 -11.34
N ASP A 91 -11.31 14.45 -11.21
CA ASP A 91 -12.05 15.09 -12.30
C ASP A 91 -12.33 16.57 -12.00
N SER A 92 -13.28 17.18 -12.72
CA SER A 92 -13.59 18.61 -12.59
C SER A 92 -14.25 19.04 -11.28
N CYS A 93 -14.82 18.09 -10.54
CA CYS A 93 -15.51 18.34 -9.29
C CYS A 93 -14.85 17.61 -8.12
N ASN A 94 -14.16 16.49 -8.39
CA ASN A 94 -13.62 15.60 -7.38
C ASN A 94 -12.09 15.66 -7.35
N PHE A 95 -11.52 15.67 -6.14
CA PHE A 95 -10.08 15.67 -5.91
C PHE A 95 -9.77 15.12 -4.52
N PHE A 96 -8.52 14.78 -4.27
CA PHE A 96 -8.04 14.50 -2.91
C PHE A 96 -7.34 15.71 -2.32
N ALA A 97 -7.50 15.90 -1.01
CA ALA A 97 -6.81 16.93 -0.27
C ALA A 97 -6.39 16.44 1.12
N ASN A 98 -5.36 17.09 1.68
CA ASN A 98 -5.04 17.00 3.09
C ASN A 98 -5.70 18.12 3.87
N LEU A 99 -6.09 17.83 5.11
CA LEU A 99 -6.53 18.84 6.08
C LEU A 99 -5.29 19.41 6.78
N VAL A 100 -5.07 20.72 6.68
CA VAL A 100 -3.92 21.39 7.31
C VAL A 100 -4.34 21.90 8.68
N ARG A 101 -4.01 21.16 9.74
CA ARG A 101 -4.34 21.49 11.13
C ARG A 101 -3.20 22.23 11.81
N THR A 102 -1.98 21.71 11.63
CA THR A 102 -0.77 22.28 12.19
C THR A 102 0.12 22.70 11.02
N PRO A 103 0.01 23.95 10.54
CA PRO A 103 0.65 24.37 9.29
C PRO A 103 2.17 24.38 9.41
N ILE A 104 2.84 23.83 8.41
CA ILE A 104 4.29 23.92 8.23
C ILE A 104 4.63 24.28 6.78
N SER A 105 5.53 25.23 6.58
CA SER A 105 5.99 25.62 5.25
C SER A 105 6.87 24.53 4.64
N SER A 106 6.49 24.05 3.45
CA SER A 106 7.20 23.00 2.72
C SER A 106 7.27 23.36 1.24
N LYS A 107 8.48 23.61 0.72
CA LYS A 107 8.79 23.79 -0.71
C LYS A 107 7.66 24.36 -1.58
N GLY A 108 7.20 25.58 -1.27
CA GLY A 108 6.23 26.31 -2.08
C GLY A 108 4.75 26.10 -1.73
N TYR A 109 4.45 25.29 -0.71
CA TYR A 109 3.10 25.09 -0.17
C TYR A 109 3.14 25.02 1.37
N VAL A 110 1.96 24.95 2.00
CA VAL A 110 1.80 24.72 3.43
C VAL A 110 1.20 23.33 3.63
N GLY A 111 1.97 22.43 4.23
CA GLY A 111 1.54 21.08 4.59
C GLY A 111 1.10 21.00 6.05
N ASP A 112 0.60 19.83 6.44
CA ASP A 112 0.37 19.51 7.85
C ASP A 112 1.65 18.92 8.48
N GLN A 113 1.99 19.38 9.68
CA GLN A 113 3.22 19.01 10.37
C GLN A 113 3.36 17.49 10.56
N GLU A 114 2.29 16.79 10.96
CA GLU A 114 2.39 15.37 11.27
C GLU A 114 2.67 14.52 10.02
N LEU A 115 2.03 14.88 8.89
CA LEU A 115 2.29 14.22 7.61
C LEU A 115 3.71 14.52 7.11
N GLU A 116 4.18 15.76 7.21
CA GLU A 116 5.54 16.13 6.79
C GLU A 116 6.61 15.42 7.63
N GLU A 117 6.39 15.26 8.92
CA GLU A 117 7.26 14.49 9.81
C GLU A 117 7.27 13.00 9.44
N LEU A 118 6.09 12.40 9.18
CA LEU A 118 6.00 11.02 8.71
C LEU A 118 6.73 10.85 7.38
N MET A 119 6.49 11.73 6.40
CA MET A 119 7.10 11.67 5.08
C MET A 119 8.63 11.79 5.16
N ARG A 120 9.15 12.62 6.07
CA ARG A 120 10.58 12.71 6.37
C ARG A 120 11.10 11.42 6.98
N LEU A 121 10.41 10.87 7.97
CA LEU A 121 10.79 9.63 8.66
C LEU A 121 10.88 8.46 7.68
N ILE A 122 9.84 8.22 6.87
CA ILE A 122 9.79 7.06 5.96
C ILE A 122 10.77 7.18 4.78
N ASN A 123 11.29 8.37 4.52
CA ASN A 123 12.29 8.61 3.48
C ASN A 123 13.72 8.80 4.01
N THR A 124 13.94 8.70 5.32
CA THR A 124 15.28 8.79 5.90
C THR A 124 16.08 7.52 5.58
N PRO A 125 17.36 7.62 5.18
CA PRO A 125 18.17 6.45 4.82
C PRO A 125 18.25 5.36 5.90
N SER A 126 18.24 5.74 7.18
CA SER A 126 18.20 4.78 8.29
C SER A 126 16.92 3.95 8.29
N THR A 127 15.76 4.60 8.17
CA THR A 127 14.45 3.94 8.10
C THR A 127 14.35 3.05 6.86
N VAL A 128 14.75 3.56 5.69
CA VAL A 128 14.67 2.81 4.42
C VAL A 128 15.47 1.50 4.47
N ARG A 129 16.63 1.49 5.15
CA ARG A 129 17.44 0.26 5.34
C ARG A 129 16.75 -0.81 6.19
N THR A 130 15.73 -0.45 6.97
CA THR A 130 14.97 -1.42 7.79
C THR A 130 13.83 -2.09 7.03
N TYR A 131 13.49 -1.60 5.83
CA TYR A 131 12.33 -2.10 5.09
C TYR A 131 12.52 -3.52 4.59
N ARG A 132 11.53 -4.35 4.88
CA ARG A 132 11.49 -5.74 4.48
C ARG A 132 10.81 -5.88 3.13
N SER A 133 11.46 -6.59 2.21
CA SER A 133 10.89 -6.97 0.93
C SER A 133 9.65 -7.85 1.10
N MET A 134 8.76 -7.76 0.12
CA MET A 134 7.66 -8.70 -0.03
C MET A 134 8.23 -10.07 -0.47
N LYS A 135 7.76 -11.16 0.14
CA LYS A 135 8.11 -12.53 -0.27
C LYS A 135 7.12 -13.11 -1.27
N ILE A 136 5.87 -12.65 -1.18
CA ILE A 136 4.76 -13.01 -2.05
C ILE A 136 4.07 -11.71 -2.48
N LEU A 137 3.20 -11.80 -3.49
CA LEU A 137 2.38 -10.67 -3.90
C LEU A 137 1.48 -10.20 -2.74
N PRO A 138 1.40 -8.88 -2.48
CA PRO A 138 0.51 -8.37 -1.45
C PRO A 138 -0.96 -8.58 -1.84
N GLY A 139 -1.81 -8.74 -0.83
CA GLY A 139 -3.26 -8.89 -1.03
C GLY A 139 -3.95 -7.56 -1.36
N VAL A 140 -5.06 -7.61 -2.11
CA VAL A 140 -5.93 -6.44 -2.28
C VAL A 140 -6.42 -5.95 -0.91
N GLY A 141 -6.29 -4.65 -0.66
CA GLY A 141 -6.61 -4.02 0.63
C GLY A 141 -5.47 -4.01 1.63
N GLU A 142 -4.33 -4.64 1.33
CA GLU A 142 -3.13 -4.59 2.18
C GLU A 142 -2.47 -3.21 2.12
N ILE A 143 -2.08 -2.70 3.29
CA ILE A 143 -1.29 -1.47 3.43
C ILE A 143 0.18 -1.81 3.32
N VAL A 144 0.87 -1.11 2.43
CA VAL A 144 2.28 -1.30 2.10
C VAL A 144 3.00 0.04 2.06
N LEU A 145 4.33 -0.01 2.03
CA LEU A 145 5.17 1.09 1.59
C LEU A 145 5.46 0.93 0.10
N VAL A 146 5.32 2.00 -0.68
CA VAL A 146 5.62 2.01 -2.12
C VAL A 146 6.61 3.10 -2.48
N CYS A 147 7.55 2.82 -3.37
CA CYS A 147 8.48 3.78 -3.95
C CYS A 147 8.30 3.84 -5.48
N PRO A 148 7.38 4.66 -6.01
CA PRO A 148 7.17 4.76 -7.45
C PRO A 148 8.46 5.22 -8.16
N PRO A 149 8.87 4.57 -9.28
CA PRO A 149 10.11 4.91 -10.00
C PRO A 149 10.18 6.38 -10.46
N THR A 150 9.02 6.97 -10.75
CA THR A 150 8.87 8.37 -11.18
C THR A 150 9.14 9.37 -10.06
N LEU A 151 8.88 9.01 -8.80
CA LEU A 151 8.99 9.91 -7.65
C LEU A 151 10.24 9.65 -6.81
N LYS A 152 10.74 8.39 -6.81
CA LYS A 152 11.92 7.95 -6.02
C LYS A 152 11.82 8.31 -4.53
N LYS A 153 10.60 8.25 -4.00
CA LYS A 153 10.27 8.46 -2.59
C LYS A 153 9.28 7.41 -2.13
N TRP A 154 9.39 7.04 -0.87
CA TRP A 154 8.48 6.13 -0.19
C TRP A 154 7.21 6.84 0.27
N PHE A 155 6.08 6.16 0.09
CA PHE A 155 4.74 6.56 0.50
C PHE A 155 4.04 5.38 1.19
N ARG A 156 3.05 5.66 2.03
CA ARG A 156 2.08 4.64 2.45
C ARG A 156 1.05 4.46 1.35
N ALA A 157 0.68 3.23 1.05
CA ALA A 157 -0.32 2.94 0.03
C ALA A 157 -1.15 1.70 0.38
N ILE A 158 -2.33 1.61 -0.21
CA ILE A 158 -3.19 0.43 -0.17
C ILE A 158 -3.20 -0.24 -1.53
N VAL A 159 -3.07 -1.56 -1.56
CA VAL A 159 -3.09 -2.36 -2.79
C VAL A 159 -4.51 -2.41 -3.33
N ARG A 160 -4.69 -2.03 -4.60
CA ARG A 160 -5.97 -1.99 -5.30
C ARG A 160 -6.17 -3.21 -6.19
N SER A 161 -5.14 -3.57 -6.94
CA SER A 161 -5.16 -4.71 -7.83
C SER A 161 -3.74 -5.23 -8.05
N SER A 162 -3.63 -6.51 -8.39
CA SER A 162 -2.38 -7.14 -8.81
C SER A 162 -2.69 -7.98 -10.04
N SER A 163 -2.00 -7.72 -11.14
CA SER A 163 -2.11 -8.53 -12.35
C SER A 163 -0.77 -9.16 -12.67
N VAL A 164 -0.78 -10.47 -12.93
CA VAL A 164 0.40 -11.17 -13.46
C VAL A 164 0.44 -10.85 -14.94
N THR A 165 1.38 -9.99 -15.35
CA THR A 165 1.47 -9.53 -16.74
C THR A 165 2.28 -10.49 -17.59
N ASN A 166 3.22 -11.23 -16.98
CA ASN A 166 3.94 -12.30 -17.65
C ASN A 166 4.23 -13.49 -16.70
N PRO A 167 3.61 -14.65 -16.92
CA PRO A 167 3.80 -15.84 -16.08
C PRO A 167 5.22 -16.40 -16.09
N HIS A 168 6.05 -16.04 -17.08
CA HIS A 168 7.36 -16.64 -17.30
C HIS A 168 8.51 -15.97 -16.56
N ASN A 169 8.36 -14.70 -16.14
CA ASN A 169 9.39 -13.93 -15.41
C ASN A 169 8.89 -13.44 -14.04
N GLY A 170 7.69 -13.86 -13.61
CA GLY A 170 7.08 -13.44 -12.35
C GLY A 170 6.72 -11.95 -12.27
N ASP A 171 6.79 -11.23 -13.40
CA ASP A 171 6.59 -9.80 -13.40
C ASP A 171 5.10 -9.48 -13.21
N SER A 172 4.83 -8.72 -12.15
CA SER A 172 3.48 -8.43 -11.69
C SER A 172 3.33 -6.93 -11.55
N GLU A 173 2.36 -6.39 -12.27
CA GLU A 173 1.95 -5.01 -12.12
C GLU A 173 0.96 -4.92 -10.96
N ILE A 174 1.31 -4.09 -9.99
CA ILE A 174 0.53 -3.89 -8.77
C ILE A 174 0.08 -2.44 -8.77
N GLU A 175 -1.23 -2.26 -8.82
CA GLU A 175 -1.86 -0.96 -8.67
C GLU A 175 -2.02 -0.66 -7.18
N VAL A 176 -1.50 0.48 -6.75
CA VAL A 176 -1.60 0.94 -5.36
C VAL A 176 -2.13 2.37 -5.32
N PHE A 177 -2.87 2.68 -4.26
CA PHE A 177 -3.41 4.00 -3.99
C PHE A 177 -2.70 4.62 -2.79
N SER A 178 -2.11 5.80 -2.97
CA SER A 178 -1.48 6.57 -1.90
C SER A 178 -2.52 7.01 -0.87
N VAL A 179 -2.47 6.45 0.32
CA VAL A 179 -3.45 6.74 1.38
C VAL A 179 -3.28 8.14 1.98
N ASP A 180 -2.15 8.78 1.69
CA ASP A 180 -1.84 10.12 2.18
C ASP A 180 -2.02 11.22 1.14
N PHE A 181 -1.96 10.91 -0.16
CA PHE A 181 -2.02 11.92 -1.23
C PHE A 181 -3.16 11.70 -2.24
N GLY A 182 -3.65 10.47 -2.38
CA GLY A 182 -4.74 10.15 -3.31
C GLY A 182 -4.30 9.75 -4.71
N ASP A 183 -3.01 9.84 -5.04
CA ASP A 183 -2.47 9.36 -6.31
C ASP A 183 -2.53 7.83 -6.41
N THR A 184 -2.70 7.34 -7.63
CA THR A 184 -2.61 5.90 -7.95
C THR A 184 -1.33 5.65 -8.74
N PHE A 185 -0.63 4.58 -8.38
CA PHE A 185 0.59 4.16 -9.05
C PHE A 185 0.46 2.71 -9.50
N VAL A 186 0.98 2.41 -10.69
CA VAL A 186 1.23 1.04 -11.14
C VAL A 186 2.72 0.79 -10.97
N VAL A 187 3.08 -0.19 -10.16
CA VAL A 187 4.47 -0.50 -9.79
C VAL A 187 4.73 -2.01 -9.81
N HIS A 188 6.00 -2.38 -9.86
CA HIS A 188 6.44 -3.76 -9.68
C HIS A 188 6.63 -4.10 -8.19
N LEU A 189 6.65 -5.40 -7.86
CA LEU A 189 6.87 -5.88 -6.49
C LEU A 189 8.17 -5.34 -5.85
N SER A 190 9.20 -5.12 -6.67
CA SER A 190 10.49 -4.55 -6.24
C SER A 190 10.39 -3.15 -5.66
N ALA A 191 9.33 -2.40 -5.99
CA ALA A 191 9.03 -1.07 -5.46
C ALA A 191 8.17 -1.09 -4.20
N ILE A 192 7.75 -2.26 -3.72
CA ILE A 192 6.86 -2.43 -2.57
C ILE A 192 7.62 -3.03 -1.38
N ARG A 193 7.33 -2.54 -0.17
CA ARG A 193 7.86 -3.05 1.09
C ARG A 193 6.75 -3.20 2.11
N LYS A 194 6.97 -4.11 3.07
CA LYS A 194 6.08 -4.28 4.22
C LYS A 194 6.04 -3.01 5.04
N ILE A 195 4.85 -2.62 5.50
CA ILE A 195 4.71 -1.51 6.44
C ILE A 195 4.87 -2.00 7.88
N GLU A 196 5.58 -1.23 8.69
CA GLU A 196 5.74 -1.53 10.12
C GLU A 196 4.64 -0.82 10.94
N PRO A 197 4.13 -1.44 12.03
CA PRO A 197 2.98 -0.92 12.77
C PRO A 197 3.15 0.52 13.27
N HIS A 198 4.38 0.91 13.65
CA HIS A 198 4.63 2.26 14.15
C HIS A 198 4.40 3.36 13.10
N LEU A 199 4.42 3.04 11.81
CA LEU A 199 4.13 3.95 10.69
C LEU A 199 2.62 4.10 10.41
N LEU A 200 1.78 3.33 11.10
CA LEU A 200 0.32 3.36 10.98
C LEU A 200 -0.37 4.20 12.07
N ARG A 201 0.40 4.86 12.93
CA ARG A 201 -0.15 5.74 13.98
C ARG A 201 -0.81 6.98 13.40
N LEU A 202 -0.23 7.61 12.38
CA LEU A 202 -0.89 8.73 11.72
C LEU A 202 -2.10 8.21 10.92
N PRO A 203 -3.32 8.76 11.06
CA PRO A 203 -4.41 8.43 10.16
C PRO A 203 -4.04 8.65 8.70
N PHE A 204 -4.74 8.00 7.77
CA PHE A 204 -4.59 8.27 6.35
C PHE A 204 -5.07 9.68 6.02
N GLN A 205 -4.25 10.45 5.28
CA GLN A 205 -4.44 11.89 5.12
C GLN A 205 -5.17 12.30 3.83
N ALA A 206 -5.35 11.38 2.87
CA ALA A 206 -6.08 11.68 1.64
C ALA A 206 -7.59 11.73 1.92
N VAL A 207 -8.17 12.94 1.92
CA VAL A 207 -9.61 13.17 2.01
C VAL A 207 -10.16 13.35 0.62
N LEU A 208 -11.14 12.53 0.23
CA LEU A 208 -11.91 12.73 -0.99
C LEU A 208 -12.83 13.94 -0.81
N CYS A 209 -12.67 14.93 -1.68
CA CYS A 209 -13.44 16.16 -1.68
C CYS A 209 -14.25 16.27 -2.97
N TYR A 210 -15.37 16.98 -2.89
CA TYR A 210 -16.13 17.42 -4.06
C TYR A 210 -16.44 18.92 -3.95
N LEU A 211 -16.48 19.62 -5.08
CA LEU A 211 -16.94 21.00 -5.15
C LEU A 211 -18.47 21.06 -5.14
N ASP A 212 -19.05 21.65 -4.10
CA ASP A 212 -20.50 21.87 -4.05
C ASP A 212 -20.97 22.86 -5.14
N LYS A 213 -22.20 22.67 -5.62
CA LYS A 213 -22.88 23.51 -6.64
C LYS A 213 -22.18 23.62 -8.00
N TYR A 214 -21.02 23.01 -8.20
CA TYR A 214 -20.36 22.95 -9.50
C TYR A 214 -20.89 21.76 -10.30
N LYS A 215 -21.37 22.03 -11.52
CA LYS A 215 -21.87 20.99 -12.44
C LYS A 215 -20.94 20.87 -13.63
N TYR A 216 -20.68 19.63 -14.03
CA TYR A 216 -19.93 19.33 -15.23
C TYR A 216 -20.57 20.00 -16.46
N LYS A 217 -19.78 20.76 -17.21
CA LYS A 217 -20.19 21.28 -18.51
C LYS A 217 -20.14 20.15 -19.54
N LYS A 218 -21.26 19.84 -20.19
CA LYS A 218 -21.29 18.88 -21.31
C LYS A 218 -20.24 19.27 -22.36
N ASN A 219 -19.50 18.29 -22.86
CA ASN A 219 -18.40 18.45 -23.82
C ASN A 219 -17.20 19.25 -23.29
N CYS A 220 -16.97 19.28 -21.97
CA CYS A 220 -15.75 19.83 -21.42
C CYS A 220 -14.55 18.95 -21.80
N ASP A 221 -13.52 19.57 -22.39
CA ASP A 221 -12.26 18.92 -22.66
C ASP A 221 -11.57 18.54 -21.34
N LYS A 222 -11.58 17.24 -21.06
CA LYS A 222 -11.02 16.67 -19.83
C LYS A 222 -9.51 16.89 -19.72
N LEU A 223 -8.80 16.93 -20.84
CA LEU A 223 -7.35 17.13 -20.84
C LEU A 223 -7.03 18.59 -20.52
N GLN A 224 -7.71 19.54 -21.17
CA GLN A 224 -7.56 20.95 -20.88
C GLN A 224 -7.89 21.28 -19.41
N TYR A 225 -8.97 20.70 -18.87
CA TYR A 225 -9.30 20.87 -17.46
C TYR A 225 -8.21 20.27 -16.56
N LYS A 226 -7.73 19.06 -16.85
CA LYS A 226 -6.65 18.44 -16.09
C LYS A 226 -5.40 19.33 -16.06
N ASP A 227 -4.98 19.88 -17.20
CA ASP A 227 -3.83 20.78 -17.26
C ASP A 227 -4.04 22.06 -16.43
N PHE A 228 -5.25 22.64 -16.50
CA PHE A 228 -5.63 23.77 -15.67
C PHE A 228 -5.61 23.41 -14.17
N PHE A 229 -6.12 22.24 -13.81
CA PHE A 229 -6.11 21.74 -12.44
C PHE A 229 -4.69 21.58 -11.91
N MET A 230 -3.84 20.87 -12.66
CA MET A 230 -2.45 20.61 -12.29
C MET A 230 -1.64 21.90 -12.13
N LYS A 231 -1.97 22.94 -12.91
CA LYS A 231 -1.29 24.23 -12.82
C LYS A 231 -1.76 25.10 -11.65
N ASN A 232 -3.05 25.09 -11.32
CA ASN A 232 -3.64 26.10 -10.42
C ASN A 232 -4.15 25.54 -9.08
N PHE A 233 -4.34 24.24 -8.96
CA PHE A 233 -4.93 23.60 -7.78
C PHE A 233 -4.00 22.60 -7.14
N TYR A 234 -3.35 21.74 -7.95
CA TYR A 234 -2.43 20.74 -7.44
C TYR A 234 -1.31 21.39 -6.61
N PHE A 235 -1.14 20.90 -5.38
CA PHE A 235 -0.22 21.44 -4.37
C PHE A 235 -0.42 22.93 -4.03
N HIS A 236 -1.65 23.43 -4.14
CA HIS A 236 -2.04 24.75 -3.65
C HIS A 236 -2.98 24.64 -2.44
N ASN A 237 -2.85 25.60 -1.53
CA ASN A 237 -3.70 25.70 -0.35
C ASN A 237 -4.97 26.49 -0.63
N PHE A 238 -6.09 26.04 -0.08
CA PHE A 238 -7.37 26.73 -0.14
C PHE A 238 -8.01 26.76 1.25
N ARG A 239 -8.81 27.79 1.52
CA ARG A 239 -9.78 27.75 2.62
C ARG A 239 -11.06 27.13 2.08
N ALA A 240 -11.51 26.05 2.71
CA ALA A 240 -12.70 25.31 2.35
C ALA A 240 -13.76 25.49 3.42
N ASP A 241 -14.96 25.89 2.99
CA ASP A 241 -16.17 25.90 3.81
C ASP A 241 -16.83 24.51 3.71
N ILE A 242 -17.05 23.87 4.85
CA ILE A 242 -17.65 22.53 4.90
C ILE A 242 -19.17 22.67 4.93
N LEU A 243 -19.84 22.10 3.93
CA LEU A 243 -21.29 22.20 3.71
C LEU A 243 -22.02 20.92 4.09
#